data_AF-W1WXD3-F1
#
_entry.id   AF-W1WXD3-F1
#
_cell.length_a   1.000
_cell.length_b   1.000
_cell.length_c   1.000
_cell.angle_alpha   90.00
_cell.angle_beta   90.00
_cell.angle_gamma   90.00
#
_symmetry.space_group_name_H-M   'P 1'
#
loop_
_entity.id
_entity.type
_entity.pdbx_description
1 polymer ?
#
loop_
_entity_poly.entity_id
_entity_poly.type
_entity_poly.pdbx_seq_one_letter_code
_entity_poly.pdbx_strand_id
1 'polypeptide(L)' 'MAFEDGKKLKIFTGNANPALAKEICDYLGLPLGEAFVGRFNNGEVQIMIDESVR' A
#
# COMPACT_ATOMS: atom_id res chain seq x y z
N MET A 1 7.62 18.99 1.96
CA MET A 1 6.69 18.95 3.10
C MET A 1 6.65 17.49 3.55
N ALA A 2 7.62 17.09 4.37
CA ALA A 2 7.72 15.72 4.84
C ALA A 2 6.80 15.58 6.05
N PHE A 3 5.98 14.54 6.07
CA PHE A 3 5.19 14.16 7.23
C PHE A 3 6.16 13.74 8.35
N GLU A 4 6.61 14.70 9.16
CA GLU A 4 7.20 14.43 10.47
C GLU A 4 6.08 14.43 11.51
N ASP A 5 5.54 13.26 11.77
CA ASP A 5 4.88 12.98 13.04
C ASP A 5 5.17 11.51 13.37
N GLY A 6 5.37 11.18 14.65
CA GLY A 6 5.99 9.94 15.16
C GLY A 6 5.25 8.62 14.89
N LYS A 7 4.44 8.53 13.82
CA LYS A 7 3.84 7.32 13.27
C LYS A 7 4.17 7.27 11.78
N LYS A 8 4.98 6.31 11.36
CA LYS A 8 5.32 6.07 9.95
C LYS A 8 4.03 5.77 9.17
N LEU A 9 3.47 6.77 8.48
CA LEU A 9 2.29 6.58 7.64
C LEU A 9 2.67 5.69 6.45
N LYS A 10 1.94 4.57 6.29
CA LYS A 10 2.11 3.64 5.18
C LYS A 10 0.80 3.54 4.40
N ILE A 11 0.92 3.54 3.09
CA ILE A 11 -0.21 3.48 2.16
C ILE A 11 -0.07 2.19 1.37
N PHE A 12 -1.11 1.36 1.35
CA PHE A 12 -1.17 0.14 0.55
C PHE A 12 -2.39 0.21 -0.37
N THR A 13 -2.35 -0.53 -1.48
CA THR A 13 -3.46 -0.62 -2.43
C THR A 13 -3.82 -2.05 -2.74
N GLY A 14 -5.12 -2.33 -2.89
CA GLY A 14 -5.60 -3.55 -3.53
C GLY A 14 -5.51 -3.46 -5.06
N ASN A 15 -6.16 -4.41 -5.75
CA ASN A 15 -6.14 -4.47 -7.22
C ASN A 15 -7.13 -3.52 -7.92
N ALA A 16 -8.00 -2.83 -7.18
CA ALA A 16 -9.08 -2.05 -7.78
C ALA A 16 -8.58 -0.85 -8.60
N ASN A 17 -7.62 -0.08 -8.07
CA ASN A 17 -7.01 1.03 -8.80
C ASN A 17 -5.60 1.38 -8.26
N PRO A 18 -4.56 0.63 -8.65
CA PRO A 18 -3.19 0.91 -8.25
C PRO A 18 -2.64 2.26 -8.76
N ALA A 19 -3.13 2.73 -9.91
CA ALA A 19 -2.70 4.00 -10.49
C ALA A 19 -3.09 5.19 -9.61
N LEU A 20 -4.35 5.23 -9.16
CA LEU A 20 -4.82 6.27 -8.24
C LEU A 20 -4.07 6.26 -6.91
N ALA A 21 -3.80 5.07 -6.35
CA ALA A 21 -3.02 4.96 -5.12
C ALA A 21 -1.61 5.55 -5.29
N LYS A 22 -0.97 5.31 -6.44
CA LYS A 22 0.32 5.89 -6.78
C LYS A 22 0.25 7.41 -6.89
N GLU A 23 -0.77 7.98 -7.53
CA GLU A 23 -0.95 9.43 -7.62
C GLU A 23 -1.11 10.09 -6.23
N ILE A 24 -1.84 9.43 -5.32
CA ILE A 24 -1.98 9.89 -3.93
C ILE A 24 -0.64 9.85 -3.20
N CYS A 25 0.12 8.76 -3.32
CA CYS A 25 1.47 8.62 -2.78
C CYS A 25 2.42 9.70 -3.31
N ASP A 26 2.41 9.94 -4.63
CA ASP A 26 3.22 10.96 -5.30
C ASP A 26 2.86 12.37 -4.79
N TYR A 27 1.56 12.66 -4.61
CA TYR A 27 1.10 13.94 -4.04
C TYR A 27 1.54 14.15 -2.58
N LEU A 28 1.51 13.08 -1.77
CA LEU A 28 1.92 13.11 -0.37
C LEU A 28 3.45 13.04 -0.20
N GLY A 29 4.20 12.76 -1.26
CA GLY A 29 5.66 12.54 -1.20
C GLY A 29 6.04 11.29 -0.41
N LEU A 30 5.19 10.26 -0.41
CA LEU A 30 5.39 9.00 0.31
C LEU A 30 5.49 7.84 -0.69
N PRO A 31 6.33 6.83 -0.44
CA PRO A 31 6.30 5.61 -1.23
C PRO A 31 5.02 4.82 -0.97
N LEU A 32 4.54 4.11 -2.00
CA LEU A 32 3.51 3.08 -1.85
C LEU A 32 4.16 1.86 -1.18
N GLY A 33 3.49 1.29 -0.19
CA GLY A 33 3.97 0.13 0.54
C GLY A 33 3.95 -1.15 -0.29
N GLU A 34 4.87 -2.05 0.02
CA GLU A 34 5.03 -3.34 -0.65
C GLU A 34 4.02 -4.34 -0.07
N ALA A 35 3.05 -4.71 -0.89
CA ALA A 35 2.10 -5.77 -0.57
C ALA A 35 1.71 -6.54 -1.83
N PHE A 36 1.67 -7.87 -1.69
CA PHE A 36 1.03 -8.74 -2.64
C PHE A 36 -0.48 -8.77 -2.38
N VAL A 37 -1.26 -8.45 -3.41
CA VAL A 37 -2.72 -8.60 -3.39
C VAL A 37 -3.14 -9.45 -4.58
N GLY A 38 -3.66 -10.63 -4.29
CA GLY A 38 -4.04 -11.63 -5.29
C GLY A 38 -5.24 -12.46 -4.84
N ARG A 39 -5.42 -13.60 -5.49
CA ARG A 39 -6.46 -14.57 -5.15
C ARG A 39 -5.87 -15.98 -5.13
N PHE A 40 -6.37 -16.80 -4.23
CA PHE A 40 -6.15 -18.23 -4.23
C PHE A 40 -6.93 -18.90 -5.36
N ASN A 41 -6.55 -20.14 -5.70
CA ASN A 41 -7.21 -20.93 -6.75
C ASN A 41 -8.70 -21.17 -6.50
N ASN A 42 -9.15 -21.10 -5.23
CA ASN A 42 -10.55 -21.21 -4.83
C ASN A 42 -11.32 -19.87 -4.89
N GLY A 43 -10.66 -18.77 -5.30
CA GLY A 43 -11.27 -17.45 -5.42
C GLY A 43 -11.21 -16.59 -4.16
N GLU A 44 -10.69 -17.10 -3.05
CA GLU A 44 -10.48 -16.32 -1.83
C GLU A 44 -9.39 -15.26 -2.03
N VAL A 45 -9.54 -14.12 -1.36
CA VAL A 45 -8.58 -13.01 -1.45
C VAL A 45 -7.34 -13.34 -0.62
N GLN A 46 -6.16 -13.18 -1.22
CA GLN A 46 -4.87 -13.34 -0.56
C GLN A 46 -4.16 -11.98 -0.48
N ILE A 47 -3.73 -11.61 0.73
CA ILE A 47 -2.96 -10.38 0.98
C ILE A 47 -1.71 -10.75 1.78
N MET A 48 -0.54 -10.30 1.33
CA MET A 48 0.72 -10.40 2.06
C MET A 48 1.38 -9.04 2.07
N ILE A 49 1.85 -8.59 3.23
CA ILE A 49 2.58 -7.32 3.37
C ILE A 49 4.06 -7.67 3.53
N ASP A 50 4.89 -7.19 2.61
CA ASP A 50 6.32 -7.55 2.53
C ASP A 50 7.20 -6.64 3.40
N GLU A 51 6.58 -5.86 4.28
CA GLU A 51 7.26 -4.92 5.18
C GLU A 51 6.66 -4.88 6.60
N SER A 52 7.47 -4.48 7.58
CA SER A 52 6.99 -4.31 8.96
C SER A 52 6.09 -3.08 9.08
N VAL A 53 4.83 -3.28 9.48
CA VAL A 53 3.83 -2.19 9.70
C VAL A 53 3.78 -1.68 11.15
N ARG A 54 4.62 -2.23 12.04
CA ARG A 54 4.67 -1.88 13.46
C ARG A 54 5.53 -0.65 13.75
#